data_AF-A0A7W1CYF6-F1
#
_entry.id   AF-A0A7W1CYF6-F1
#
_cell.length_a   1.000
_cell.length_b   1.000
_cell.length_c   1.000
_cell.angle_alpha   90.00
_cell.angle_beta   90.00
_cell.angle_gamma   90.00
#
_symmetry.space_group_name_H-M   'P 1'
#
loop_
_entity.id
_entity.type
_entity.pdbx_description
1 polymer ?
#
loop_
_entity_poly.entity_id
_entity_poly.type
_entity_poly.pdbx_seq_one_letter_code
_entity_poly.pdbx_strand_id
1 'polypeptide(L)'
;MSSGALQRADDEQDQRIPTMYHIPVCPFSQRLEILLALKGLEDRVGFHVVDITKPRPDWLLEKTRGTTALPALETEDGRILKESMVILRYLEDLFPEPAVAQQHPYRRAVEGMMSAMEGAFVAQGYRYVMNQDVNRRDEFRRGMLEQYARLNDFLVEHNPSGTYLFEDFGWAETVFTPMFMRFWFLEYYEDFDLPDEDGYA
;
A
#
# COMPACT_ATOMS: atom_id res chain seq x y z
N MET A 1 3.33 55.71 -17.25
CA MET A 1 4.32 54.66 -17.55
C MET A 1 5.51 54.93 -16.64
N SER A 2 5.89 54.15 -15.63
CA SER A 2 5.93 52.70 -15.46
C SER A 2 5.75 52.41 -13.96
N SER A 3 4.71 51.64 -13.61
CA SER A 3 4.44 51.12 -12.26
C SER A 3 4.54 49.58 -12.23
N GLY A 4 5.29 48.99 -13.16
CA GLY A 4 5.24 47.55 -13.44
C GLY A 4 6.35 46.69 -12.82
N ALA A 5 7.19 47.25 -11.94
CA ALA A 5 8.42 46.58 -11.52
C ALA A 5 8.45 46.13 -10.04
N LEU A 6 7.36 46.31 -9.28
CA LEU A 6 7.31 45.95 -7.85
C LEU A 6 6.32 44.81 -7.53
N GLN A 7 5.84 44.08 -8.54
CA GLN A 7 4.88 42.98 -8.39
C GLN A 7 5.48 41.61 -8.77
N ARG A 8 6.75 41.36 -8.44
CA ARG A 8 7.42 40.06 -8.68
C ARG A 8 8.23 39.59 -7.47
N ALA A 9 7.70 39.76 -6.26
CA ALA A 9 8.36 39.31 -5.05
C ALA A 9 7.43 38.65 -4.01
N ASP A 10 6.15 38.40 -4.34
CA ASP A 10 5.15 37.89 -3.39
C ASP A 10 4.49 36.55 -3.81
N ASP A 11 4.99 35.86 -4.84
CA ASP A 11 4.41 34.59 -5.34
C ASP A 11 5.33 33.36 -5.17
N GLU A 12 6.30 33.41 -4.27
CA GLU A 12 6.87 32.19 -3.67
C GLU A 12 6.05 31.86 -2.41
N GLN A 13 4.80 31.45 -2.60
CA GLN A 13 4.15 30.66 -1.56
C GLN A 13 5.01 29.40 -1.41
N ASP A 14 5.62 29.24 -0.23
CA ASP A 14 6.24 28.00 0.23
C ASP A 14 5.26 26.86 -0.05
N GLN A 15 5.43 26.19 -1.19
CA GLN A 15 4.44 25.27 -1.73
C GLN A 15 4.57 23.99 -0.92
N ARG A 16 3.84 23.98 0.21
CA ARG A 16 3.90 22.91 1.19
C ARG A 16 3.50 21.60 0.53
N ILE A 17 4.46 20.69 0.35
CA ILE A 17 4.18 19.36 -0.21
C ILE A 17 3.31 18.53 0.74
N PRO A 18 2.52 17.57 0.22
CA PRO A 18 1.77 16.63 1.06
C PRO A 18 2.70 15.88 2.03
N THR A 19 2.21 15.59 3.24
CA THR A 19 2.98 14.89 4.27
C THR A 19 2.33 13.54 4.61
N MET A 20 3.08 12.45 4.44
CA MET A 20 2.71 11.11 4.87
C MET A 20 3.17 10.85 6.30
N TYR A 21 2.22 10.67 7.21
CA TYR A 21 2.50 10.14 8.54
C TYR A 21 2.53 8.62 8.47
N HIS A 22 3.66 8.02 8.83
CA HIS A 22 3.85 6.57 8.75
C HIS A 22 4.66 6.03 9.93
N ILE A 23 4.54 4.72 10.16
CA ILE A 23 5.45 4.00 11.06
C ILE A 23 6.51 3.29 10.21
N PRO A 24 7.74 3.12 10.72
CA PRO A 24 8.76 2.35 10.02
C PRO A 24 8.24 0.96 9.69
N VAL A 25 8.68 0.43 8.55
CA VAL A 25 8.32 -0.90 8.00
C VAL A 25 6.83 -1.13 7.70
N CYS A 26 5.91 -0.19 7.91
CA CYS A 26 4.48 -0.41 7.65
C CYS A 26 4.21 -0.87 6.20
N PRO A 27 3.65 -2.08 5.97
CA PRO A 27 3.40 -2.51 4.59
C PRO A 27 2.31 -1.67 3.91
N PHE A 28 1.39 -1.08 4.67
CA PHE A 28 0.38 -0.17 4.14
C PHE A 28 0.97 1.17 3.68
N SER A 29 2.02 1.66 4.33
CA SER A 29 2.76 2.86 3.89
C SER A 29 3.69 2.54 2.72
N GLN A 30 4.29 1.34 2.73
CA GLN A 30 5.15 0.87 1.66
C GLN A 30 4.43 0.78 0.30
N ARG A 31 3.11 0.55 0.27
CA ARG A 31 2.30 0.69 -0.96
C ARG A 31 2.48 2.06 -1.63
N LEU A 32 2.46 3.10 -0.80
CA LEU A 32 2.54 4.49 -1.23
C LEU A 32 3.98 4.82 -1.63
N GLU A 33 4.96 4.29 -0.91
CA GLU A 33 6.39 4.38 -1.27
C GLU A 33 6.65 3.74 -2.65
N ILE A 34 6.11 2.54 -2.91
CA ILE A 34 6.21 1.86 -4.21
C ILE A 34 5.55 2.70 -5.31
N LEU A 35 4.33 3.20 -5.08
CA LEU A 35 3.63 4.02 -6.08
C LEU A 35 4.43 5.27 -6.45
N LEU A 36 4.97 5.97 -5.45
CA LEU A 36 5.76 7.18 -5.68
C LEU A 36 7.06 6.86 -6.42
N ALA A 37 7.72 5.74 -6.11
CA ALA A 37 8.91 5.28 -6.82
C ALA A 37 8.63 4.92 -8.28
N LEU A 38 7.54 4.20 -8.56
CA LEU A 38 7.13 3.88 -9.93
C LEU A 38 6.85 5.13 -10.77
N LYS A 39 6.43 6.23 -10.12
CA LYS A 39 6.16 7.51 -10.77
C LYS A 39 7.36 8.45 -10.81
N GLY A 40 8.46 8.15 -10.10
CA GLY A 40 9.58 9.07 -9.91
C GLY A 40 9.19 10.34 -9.14
N LEU A 41 8.32 10.20 -8.13
CA LEU A 41 7.74 11.30 -7.35
C LEU A 41 8.02 11.19 -5.85
N GLU A 42 9.09 10.51 -5.45
CA GLU A 42 9.48 10.33 -4.04
C GLU A 42 9.63 11.68 -3.32
N ASP A 43 10.19 12.69 -4.00
CA ASP A 43 10.38 14.04 -3.46
C ASP A 43 9.09 14.89 -3.42
N ARG A 44 7.97 14.38 -3.95
CA ARG A 44 6.68 15.10 -3.98
C ARG A 44 5.84 14.87 -2.74
N VAL A 45 6.21 13.94 -1.87
CA VAL A 45 5.51 13.66 -0.62
C VAL A 45 6.54 13.57 0.50
N GLY A 46 6.42 14.42 1.51
CA GLY A 46 7.26 14.35 2.70
C GLY A 46 6.86 13.17 3.58
N PHE A 47 7.82 12.45 4.15
CA PHE A 47 7.56 11.35 5.08
C PHE A 47 7.88 11.77 6.51
N HIS A 48 6.87 11.68 7.39
CA HIS A 48 7.00 11.95 8.81
C HIS A 48 6.87 10.64 9.61
N VAL A 49 7.99 10.21 10.17
CA VAL A 49 8.07 8.98 10.97
C VAL A 49 7.36 9.18 12.30
N VAL A 50 6.43 8.29 12.62
CA VAL A 50 5.74 8.21 13.91
C VAL A 50 6.19 6.95 14.64
N ASP A 51 6.74 7.13 15.84
CA ASP A 51 7.16 6.04 16.71
C ASP A 51 5.94 5.19 17.13
N ILE A 52 5.93 3.90 16.79
CA ILE A 52 4.83 2.98 17.17
C ILE A 52 4.91 2.52 18.64
N THR A 53 6.07 2.66 19.28
CA THR A 53 6.27 2.20 20.66
C THR A 53 5.70 3.17 21.70
N LYS A 54 5.25 4.35 21.26
CA LYS A 54 4.67 5.41 22.10
C LYS A 54 3.21 5.63 21.75
N PRO A 55 2.39 6.14 22.70
CA PRO A 55 1.07 6.65 22.38
C PRO A 55 1.13 7.66 21.23
N ARG A 56 0.09 7.68 20.40
CA ARG A 56 0.01 8.66 19.31
C ARG A 56 -0.03 10.07 19.91
N PRO A 57 0.74 11.02 19.38
CA PRO A 57 0.76 12.37 19.92
C PRO A 57 -0.59 13.06 19.65
N ASP A 58 -1.02 13.92 20.58
CA ASP A 58 -2.34 14.57 20.55
C ASP A 58 -2.60 15.33 19.24
N TRP A 59 -1.59 16.02 18.69
CA TRP A 59 -1.70 16.75 17.43
C TRP A 59 -2.04 15.83 16.25
N LEU A 60 -1.56 14.58 16.26
CA LEU A 60 -1.85 13.61 15.21
C LEU A 60 -3.25 13.01 15.41
N LEU A 61 -3.63 12.75 16.66
CA LEU A 61 -4.98 12.29 16.99
C LEU A 61 -6.05 13.34 16.61
N GLU A 62 -5.76 14.63 16.80
CA GLU A 62 -6.64 15.71 16.36
C GLU A 62 -6.84 15.67 14.84
N LYS A 63 -5.75 15.60 14.08
CA LYS A 63 -5.77 15.46 12.61
C LYS A 63 -6.57 14.23 12.16
N THR A 64 -6.31 13.07 12.77
CA THR A 64 -6.93 11.80 12.37
C THR A 64 -8.32 11.57 12.98
N ARG A 65 -8.83 12.51 13.79
CA ARG A 65 -10.10 12.42 14.54
C ARG A 65 -10.13 11.18 15.44
N GLY A 66 -9.04 10.95 16.16
CA GLY A 66 -8.89 9.90 17.17
C GLY A 66 -8.46 8.52 16.64
N THR A 67 -8.36 8.31 15.32
CA THR A 67 -7.87 7.02 14.80
C THR A 67 -6.35 6.91 14.93
N THR A 68 -5.86 5.77 15.41
CA THR A 68 -4.43 5.53 15.66
C THR A 68 -3.71 4.84 14.49
N ALA A 69 -4.46 4.30 13.53
CA ALA A 69 -3.94 3.62 12.34
C ALA A 69 -3.23 4.59 11.39
N LEU A 70 -2.18 4.10 10.75
CA LEU A 70 -1.37 4.78 9.73
C LEU A 70 -1.23 3.85 8.51
N PRO A 71 -1.00 4.36 7.29
CA PRO A 71 -0.67 5.75 6.94
C PRO A 71 -1.83 6.75 7.05
N ALA A 72 -1.48 8.02 7.22
CA ALA A 72 -2.36 9.17 7.00
C ALA A 72 -1.62 10.22 6.17
N LEU A 73 -2.27 10.76 5.14
CA LEU A 73 -1.73 11.81 4.29
C LEU A 73 -2.39 13.15 4.64
N GLU A 74 -1.57 14.16 4.94
CA GLU A 74 -2.00 15.55 4.98
C GLU A 74 -1.70 16.22 3.64
N THR A 75 -2.72 16.76 2.98
CA THR A 75 -2.59 17.48 1.72
C THR A 75 -1.95 18.86 1.92
N GLU A 76 -1.57 19.51 0.82
CA GLU A 76 -0.98 20.86 0.82
C GLU A 76 -1.88 21.89 1.54
N ASP A 77 -3.20 21.73 1.43
CA ASP A 77 -4.22 22.57 2.07
C ASP A 77 -4.70 22.04 3.44
N GLY A 78 -3.98 21.08 4.04
CA GLY A 78 -4.21 20.63 5.41
C GLY A 78 -5.37 19.63 5.60
N ARG A 79 -5.94 19.08 4.52
CA ARG A 79 -6.95 18.02 4.60
C ARG A 79 -6.28 16.68 4.91
N ILE A 80 -6.99 15.82 5.62
CA ILE A 80 -6.48 14.51 6.05
C ILE A 80 -7.16 13.38 5.26
N LEU A 81 -6.35 12.56 4.60
CA LEU A 81 -6.74 11.30 3.98
C LEU A 81 -6.18 10.13 4.79
N LYS A 82 -6.97 9.09 4.96
CA LYS A 82 -6.64 7.87 5.70
C LYS A 82 -6.97 6.66 4.82
N GLU A 83 -6.55 5.48 5.25
CA GLU A 83 -6.63 4.22 4.51
C GLU A 83 -5.68 4.15 3.32
N SER A 84 -4.76 3.18 3.33
CA SER A 84 -3.73 3.08 2.29
C SER A 84 -4.30 2.99 0.88
N MET A 85 -5.36 2.22 0.65
CA MET A 85 -6.00 2.08 -0.66
C MET A 85 -6.65 3.37 -1.15
N VAL A 86 -7.19 4.19 -0.24
CA VAL A 86 -7.78 5.48 -0.57
C VAL A 86 -6.70 6.48 -0.92
N ILE A 87 -5.61 6.51 -0.14
CA ILE A 87 -4.47 7.39 -0.39
C ILE A 87 -3.76 7.00 -1.69
N LEU A 88 -3.58 5.70 -1.93
CA LEU A 88 -2.99 5.16 -3.17
C LEU A 88 -3.79 5.65 -4.39
N ARG A 89 -5.13 5.58 -4.32
CA ARG A 89 -6.00 6.05 -5.39
C ARG A 89 -5.93 7.57 -5.56
N TYR A 90 -5.91 8.30 -4.46
CA TYR A 90 -5.75 9.75 -4.50
C TYR A 90 -4.44 10.16 -5.20
N LEU A 91 -3.33 9.49 -4.89
CA LEU A 91 -2.04 9.77 -5.54
C LEU A 91 -2.02 9.36 -7.01
N GLU A 92 -2.67 8.25 -7.38
CA GLU A 92 -2.84 7.85 -8.79
C GLU A 92 -3.66 8.87 -9.58
N ASP A 93 -4.76 9.38 -9.00
CA ASP A 93 -5.61 10.38 -9.65
C ASP A 93 -4.93 11.77 -9.67
N LEU A 94 -4.13 12.11 -8.66
CA LEU A 94 -3.37 13.36 -8.57
C LEU A 94 -2.19 13.40 -9.56
N PHE A 95 -1.54 12.27 -9.76
CA PHE A 95 -0.39 12.11 -10.65
C PHE A 95 -0.68 11.03 -11.71
N PRO A 96 -1.46 11.37 -12.75
CA PRO A 96 -1.96 10.39 -13.70
C PRO A 96 -0.88 9.72 -14.56
N GLU A 97 0.31 10.32 -14.66
CA GLU A 97 1.42 9.80 -15.46
C GLU A 97 2.73 9.69 -14.63
N PRO A 98 3.52 8.62 -14.82
CA PRO A 98 3.16 7.41 -15.57
C PRO A 98 2.02 6.66 -14.88
N ALA A 99 1.07 6.12 -15.66
CA ALA A 99 -0.06 5.36 -15.12
C ALA A 99 0.45 4.05 -14.49
N VAL A 100 0.02 3.77 -13.25
CA VAL A 100 0.28 2.49 -12.57
C VAL A 100 -0.96 1.61 -12.57
N ALA A 101 -2.14 2.22 -12.43
CA ALA A 101 -3.41 1.54 -12.66
C ALA A 101 -3.72 1.44 -14.15
N GLN A 102 -4.37 0.35 -14.53
CA GLN A 102 -4.82 0.15 -15.89
C GLN A 102 -5.84 1.22 -16.30
N GLN A 103 -5.69 1.76 -17.51
CA GLN A 103 -6.62 2.75 -18.05
C GLN A 103 -7.86 2.11 -18.67
N HIS A 104 -7.75 0.89 -19.20
CA HIS A 104 -8.89 0.18 -19.77
C HIS A 104 -9.87 -0.23 -18.65
N PRO A 105 -11.17 0.16 -18.71
CA PRO A 105 -12.10 -0.02 -17.58
C PRO A 105 -12.21 -1.45 -17.06
N TYR A 106 -12.26 -2.44 -17.95
CA TYR A 106 -12.32 -3.85 -17.55
C TYR A 106 -11.04 -4.29 -16.83
N ARG A 107 -9.86 -3.88 -17.33
CA ARG A 107 -8.58 -4.28 -16.74
C ARG A 107 -8.38 -3.62 -15.38
N ARG A 108 -8.79 -2.36 -15.24
CA ARG A 108 -8.85 -1.67 -13.95
C ARG A 108 -9.80 -2.35 -12.96
N ALA A 109 -10.92 -2.89 -13.45
CA ALA A 109 -11.84 -3.65 -12.61
C ALA A 109 -11.23 -5.00 -12.16
N VAL A 110 -10.47 -5.67 -13.02
CA VAL A 110 -9.71 -6.90 -12.68
C VAL A 110 -8.66 -6.62 -11.60
N GLU A 111 -7.88 -5.53 -11.71
CA GLU A 111 -6.98 -5.10 -10.63
C GLU A 111 -7.74 -4.83 -9.33
N GLY A 112 -8.93 -4.23 -9.43
CA GLY A 112 -9.82 -3.99 -8.30
C GLY A 112 -10.33 -5.27 -7.64
N MET A 113 -10.70 -6.29 -8.43
CA MET A 113 -11.13 -7.59 -7.92
C MET A 113 -9.99 -8.28 -7.16
N MET A 114 -8.78 -8.30 -7.73
CA MET A 114 -7.62 -8.87 -7.04
C MET A 114 -7.31 -8.09 -5.76
N SER A 115 -7.29 -6.75 -5.82
CA SER A 115 -7.05 -5.89 -4.67
C SER A 115 -8.07 -6.10 -3.55
N ALA A 116 -9.32 -6.47 -3.87
CA ALA A 116 -10.35 -6.76 -2.87
C ALA A 116 -10.07 -8.05 -2.07
N MET A 117 -9.21 -8.95 -2.57
CA MET A 117 -8.79 -10.17 -1.87
C MET A 117 -7.78 -9.88 -0.75
N GLU A 118 -7.12 -8.73 -0.79
CA GLU A 118 -6.03 -8.34 0.12
C GLU A 118 -6.43 -8.40 1.60
N GLY A 119 -7.64 -7.95 1.95
CA GLY A 119 -8.05 -7.89 3.35
C GLY A 119 -8.07 -9.26 4.03
N ALA A 120 -8.50 -10.31 3.30
CA ALA A 120 -8.50 -11.68 3.81
C ALA A 120 -7.08 -12.26 3.90
N PHE A 121 -6.25 -12.02 2.87
CA PHE A 121 -4.85 -12.42 2.85
C PHE A 121 -4.07 -11.82 4.03
N VAL A 122 -4.21 -10.51 4.24
CA VAL A 122 -3.54 -9.76 5.31
C VAL A 122 -4.03 -10.20 6.68
N ALA A 123 -5.34 -10.33 6.88
CA ALA A 123 -5.90 -10.80 8.14
C ALA A 123 -5.40 -12.21 8.50
N GLN A 124 -5.32 -13.10 7.52
CA GLN A 124 -4.84 -14.47 7.73
C GLN A 124 -3.35 -14.49 8.12
N GLY A 125 -2.49 -13.80 7.36
CA GLY A 125 -1.06 -13.79 7.63
C GLY A 125 -0.71 -13.13 8.97
N TYR A 126 -1.40 -12.04 9.36
CA TYR A 126 -1.19 -11.43 10.68
C TYR A 126 -1.72 -12.30 11.82
N ARG A 127 -2.84 -12.99 11.64
CA ARG A 127 -3.32 -13.96 12.65
C ARG A 127 -2.34 -15.11 12.83
N TYR A 128 -1.72 -15.55 11.73
CA TYR A 128 -0.71 -16.60 11.78
C TYR A 128 0.54 -16.12 12.51
N VAL A 129 1.18 -15.04 12.07
CA VAL A 129 2.45 -14.57 12.67
C VAL A 129 2.32 -14.17 14.15
N MET A 130 1.13 -13.74 14.58
CA MET A 130 0.86 -13.34 15.96
C MET A 130 0.31 -14.48 16.83
N ASN A 131 0.11 -15.67 16.27
CA ASN A 131 -0.41 -16.82 17.00
C ASN A 131 0.58 -17.28 18.08
N GLN A 132 0.08 -17.51 19.29
CA GLN A 132 0.87 -18.06 20.41
C GLN A 132 0.38 -19.45 20.85
N ASP A 133 -0.64 -20.00 20.19
CA ASP A 133 -1.16 -21.35 20.48
C ASP A 133 -0.62 -22.35 19.46
N VAL A 134 0.31 -23.21 19.89
CA VAL A 134 0.94 -24.23 19.05
C VAL A 134 -0.08 -25.17 18.41
N ASN A 135 -1.22 -25.44 19.07
CA ASN A 135 -2.24 -26.35 18.55
C ASN A 135 -3.01 -25.77 17.36
N ARG A 136 -2.89 -24.47 17.12
CA ARG A 136 -3.54 -23.75 16.03
C ARG A 136 -2.61 -23.46 14.85
N ARG A 137 -1.34 -23.83 14.96
CA ARG A 137 -0.33 -23.58 13.92
C ARG A 137 -0.78 -24.16 12.56
N ASP A 138 -1.21 -25.42 12.54
CA ASP A 138 -1.66 -26.08 11.31
C ASP A 138 -2.95 -25.48 10.72
N GLU A 139 -3.84 -24.98 11.59
CA GLU A 139 -5.03 -24.23 11.17
C GLU A 139 -4.64 -22.97 10.39
N PHE A 140 -3.73 -22.18 10.96
CA PHE A 140 -3.27 -20.94 10.33
C PHE A 140 -2.42 -21.20 9.08
N ARG A 141 -1.57 -22.22 9.09
CA ARG A 141 -0.82 -22.67 7.91
C ARG A 141 -1.74 -22.99 6.75
N ARG A 142 -2.76 -23.83 6.98
CA ARG A 142 -3.73 -24.21 5.95
C ARG A 142 -4.49 -23.00 5.44
N GLY A 143 -4.95 -22.13 6.33
CA GLY A 143 -5.65 -20.91 5.94
C GLY A 143 -4.77 -19.99 5.09
N MET A 144 -3.45 -19.92 5.36
CA MET A 144 -2.53 -19.13 4.54
C MET A 144 -2.33 -19.73 3.15
N LEU A 145 -2.18 -21.06 3.06
CA LEU A 145 -2.14 -21.78 1.78
C LEU A 145 -3.41 -21.55 0.97
N GLU A 146 -4.59 -21.60 1.59
CA GLU A 146 -5.86 -21.28 0.92
C GLU A 146 -5.88 -19.85 0.34
N GLN A 147 -5.25 -18.87 1.00
CA GLN A 147 -5.16 -17.52 0.44
C GLN A 147 -4.22 -17.46 -0.77
N TYR A 148 -3.07 -18.12 -0.72
CA TYR A 148 -2.14 -18.20 -1.86
C TYR A 148 -2.75 -18.94 -3.05
N ALA A 149 -3.43 -20.07 -2.82
CA ALA A 149 -4.10 -20.81 -3.88
C ALA A 149 -5.19 -19.97 -4.58
N ARG A 150 -5.93 -19.14 -3.83
CA ARG A 150 -6.90 -18.20 -4.42
C ARG A 150 -6.24 -17.12 -5.26
N LEU A 151 -5.11 -16.58 -4.81
CA LEU A 151 -4.36 -15.59 -5.59
C LEU A 151 -3.81 -16.21 -6.88
N ASN A 152 -3.27 -17.43 -6.79
CA ASN A 152 -2.80 -18.18 -7.96
C ASN A 152 -3.93 -18.47 -8.96
N ASP A 153 -5.07 -18.99 -8.50
CA ASP A 153 -6.25 -19.23 -9.36
C ASP A 153 -6.67 -17.95 -10.11
N PHE A 154 -6.66 -16.81 -9.41
CA PHE A 154 -6.96 -15.52 -10.03
C PHE A 154 -5.91 -15.11 -11.07
N LEU A 155 -4.62 -15.31 -10.79
CA LEU A 155 -3.53 -14.98 -11.71
C LEU A 155 -3.55 -15.89 -12.94
N VAL A 156 -3.74 -17.19 -12.78
CA VAL A 156 -3.80 -18.15 -13.89
C VAL A 156 -4.99 -17.87 -14.82
N GLU A 157 -6.15 -17.48 -14.29
CA GLU A 157 -7.31 -17.10 -15.10
C GLU A 157 -7.03 -15.87 -15.98
N HIS A 158 -6.29 -14.87 -15.46
CA HIS A 158 -6.13 -13.59 -16.15
C HIS A 158 -4.81 -13.46 -16.93
N ASN A 159 -3.75 -14.17 -16.53
CA ASN A 159 -2.44 -14.15 -17.15
C ASN A 159 -1.67 -15.47 -16.95
N PRO A 160 -2.10 -16.58 -17.57
CA PRO A 160 -1.60 -17.95 -17.30
C PRO A 160 -0.13 -18.18 -17.66
N SER A 161 0.53 -17.25 -18.33
CA SER A 161 1.94 -17.37 -18.75
C SER A 161 2.77 -16.15 -18.37
N GLY A 162 2.19 -15.23 -17.60
CA GLY A 162 2.87 -14.00 -17.18
C GLY A 162 3.25 -14.03 -15.71
N THR A 163 4.15 -13.13 -15.34
CA THR A 163 4.63 -12.99 -13.96
C THR A 163 3.74 -12.07 -13.12
N TYR A 164 3.14 -11.06 -13.75
CA TYR A 164 2.25 -10.09 -13.11
C TYR A 164 0.81 -10.39 -13.48
N LEU A 165 -0.15 -9.70 -12.84
CA LEU A 165 -1.57 -9.79 -13.24
C LEU A 165 -1.79 -9.43 -14.71
N PHE A 166 -0.93 -8.58 -15.26
CA PHE A 166 -0.92 -8.13 -16.63
C PHE A 166 0.51 -8.14 -17.20
N GLU A 167 0.83 -7.31 -18.21
CA GLU A 167 2.14 -7.35 -18.86
C GLU A 167 3.27 -6.87 -17.95
N ASP A 168 3.01 -5.86 -17.13
CA ASP A 168 4.00 -5.18 -16.29
C ASP A 168 3.51 -5.04 -14.83
N PHE A 169 4.42 -4.65 -13.93
CA PHE A 169 4.11 -4.33 -12.55
C PHE A 169 3.11 -3.17 -12.48
N GLY A 170 1.91 -3.42 -11.95
CA GLY A 170 0.82 -2.46 -11.94
C GLY A 170 0.19 -2.25 -10.57
N TRP A 171 -1.11 -1.98 -10.56
CA TRP A 171 -1.85 -1.65 -9.35
C TRP A 171 -1.88 -2.82 -8.36
N ALA A 172 -2.20 -4.03 -8.84
CA ALA A 172 -2.30 -5.20 -7.98
C ALA A 172 -0.96 -5.53 -7.33
N GLU A 173 0.13 -5.46 -8.09
CA GLU A 173 1.49 -5.67 -7.57
C GLU A 173 1.87 -4.62 -6.53
N THR A 174 1.50 -3.36 -6.76
CA THR A 174 1.69 -2.26 -5.78
C THR A 174 0.97 -2.56 -4.46
N VAL A 175 -0.22 -3.17 -4.53
CA VAL A 175 -1.04 -3.52 -3.35
C VAL A 175 -0.45 -4.72 -2.59
N PHE A 176 -0.03 -5.77 -3.30
CA PHE A 176 0.34 -7.05 -2.70
C PHE A 176 1.83 -7.17 -2.35
N THR A 177 2.73 -6.49 -3.08
CA THR A 177 4.19 -6.60 -2.85
C THR A 177 4.59 -6.37 -1.39
N PRO A 178 4.13 -5.30 -0.71
CA PRO A 178 4.43 -5.10 0.71
C PRO A 178 3.94 -6.23 1.62
N MET A 179 2.85 -6.89 1.24
CA MET A 179 2.25 -7.97 2.03
C MET A 179 3.01 -9.28 1.85
N PHE A 180 3.46 -9.60 0.64
CA PHE A 180 4.37 -10.73 0.41
C PHE A 180 5.67 -10.55 1.18
N MET A 181 6.28 -9.36 1.09
CA MET A 181 7.50 -9.04 1.87
C MET A 181 7.26 -9.15 3.38
N ARG A 182 6.11 -8.67 3.87
CA ARG A 182 5.78 -8.76 5.30
C ARG A 182 5.66 -10.21 5.76
N PHE A 183 5.13 -11.10 4.94
CA PHE A 183 4.93 -12.50 5.31
C PHE A 183 6.14 -13.41 5.05
N TRP A 184 7.30 -12.86 4.66
CA TRP A 184 8.60 -13.53 4.87
C TRP A 184 8.86 -13.87 6.34
N PHE A 185 8.17 -13.22 7.28
CA PHE A 185 8.17 -13.65 8.68
C PHE A 185 7.63 -15.06 8.87
N LEU A 186 6.69 -15.52 8.04
CA LEU A 186 6.16 -16.88 8.14
C LEU A 186 7.21 -17.89 7.67
N GLU A 187 7.96 -17.59 6.61
CA GLU A 187 9.10 -18.42 6.20
C GLU A 187 10.13 -18.49 7.35
N TYR A 188 10.56 -17.34 7.86
CA TYR A 188 11.64 -17.26 8.85
C TYR A 188 11.27 -17.81 10.24
N TYR A 189 10.07 -17.50 10.76
CA TYR A 189 9.67 -17.86 12.13
C TYR A 189 8.73 -19.07 12.20
N GLU A 190 8.03 -19.39 11.11
CA GLU A 190 6.99 -20.42 11.08
C GLU A 190 7.30 -21.56 10.09
N ASP A 191 8.48 -21.61 9.48
CA ASP A 191 8.90 -22.64 8.52
C ASP A 191 7.83 -22.83 7.41
N PHE A 192 7.27 -21.70 6.97
CA PHE A 192 6.22 -21.64 5.98
C PHE A 192 6.79 -21.50 4.56
N ASP A 193 6.68 -22.58 3.80
CA ASP A 193 6.91 -22.60 2.36
C ASP A 193 5.64 -22.94 1.58
N LEU A 194 5.56 -22.41 0.36
CA LEU A 194 4.57 -22.83 -0.63
C LEU A 194 4.93 -24.22 -1.17
N PRO A 195 3.95 -25.13 -1.31
CA PRO A 195 4.16 -26.43 -1.95
C PRO A 195 4.61 -26.26 -3.41
N ASP A 196 5.50 -27.14 -3.86
CA ASP A 196 5.90 -27.27 -5.27
C ASP A 196 4.81 -28.05 -6.05
N GLU A 197 3.66 -27.41 -6.23
CA GLU A 197 2.46 -27.95 -6.87
C GLU A 197 1.78 -26.85 -7.70
N ASP A 198 1.12 -27.20 -8.82
CA ASP A 198 0.47 -26.26 -9.74
C ASP A 198 -0.52 -25.28 -9.06
N GLY A 199 -1.06 -25.65 -7.90
CA GLY A 199 -1.96 -24.82 -7.10
C GLY A 199 -1.29 -23.57 -6.48
N TYR A 200 0.04 -23.46 -6.54
CA TYR A 200 0.83 -22.37 -5.93
C TYR A 200 1.94 -21.83 -6.85
N ALA A 201 1.95 -22.24 -8.13
CA ALA A 201 3.01 -21.95 -9.10
C ALA A 201 2.92 -20.55 -9.71
#